data_AF-A0A3A8YT51-F1
#
_entry.id   AF-A0A3A8YT51-F1
#
_cell.length_a   1.000
_cell.length_b   1.000
_cell.length_c   1.000
_cell.angle_alpha   90.00
_cell.angle_beta   90.00
_cell.angle_gamma   90.00
#
_symmetry.space_group_name_H-M   'P 1'
#
loop_
_entity.id
_entity.type
_entity.pdbx_description
1 polymer ?
#
loop_
_entity_poly.entity_id
_entity_poly.type
_entity_poly.pdbx_seq_one_letter_code
_entity_poly.pdbx_strand_id
1 'polypeptide(L)'
;MVSLSHVAGDVAEAVLYFEDRDSAVKKLRRKFKRFIEAGGGNCEKLKDDNGNMYFDESEVPLIKTILTQLAEDNGFAGKFIKKNGQVDYLNDVHNLIQEVIDTMENDGYEENEIKANVNTLDRLFQLSFRSEIENCHKLVDGIALNLMPYPYTYQMIFVQRFTEFLKKEFALTVTEAIFNTGELGEFLQKAKELGEIDDVSDLYGDKDDEIASEYRQRDASVVEFLMMHPEIRDYVEAKVGVTIDKIWKLDSD
;
A
#
# COMPACT_ATOMS: atom_id res chain seq x y z
N MET A 1 20.28 0.75 12.68
CA MET A 1 20.31 1.48 11.41
C MET A 1 21.49 1.07 10.54
N VAL A 2 21.20 0.68 9.30
CA VAL A 2 22.15 0.20 8.29
C VAL A 2 22.05 1.09 7.05
N SER A 3 23.19 1.54 6.51
CA SER A 3 23.17 2.45 5.34
C SER A 3 22.84 1.72 4.04
N LEU A 4 22.16 2.39 3.11
CA LEU A 4 21.92 1.86 1.75
C LEU A 4 23.21 1.40 1.05
N SER A 5 24.30 2.13 1.26
CA SER A 5 25.60 1.79 0.65
C SER A 5 26.18 0.49 1.19
N HIS A 6 25.89 0.16 2.46
CA HIS A 6 26.30 -1.11 3.07
C HIS A 6 25.52 -2.28 2.44
N VAL A 7 24.18 -2.20 2.47
CA VAL A 7 23.32 -3.24 1.86
C VAL A 7 23.60 -3.42 0.37
N ALA A 8 23.82 -2.32 -0.37
CA ALA A 8 24.20 -2.38 -1.77
C ALA A 8 25.58 -3.01 -2.00
N GLY A 9 26.50 -2.89 -1.03
CA GLY A 9 27.80 -3.56 -1.06
C GLY A 9 27.64 -5.06 -0.96
N ASP A 10 26.81 -5.53 -0.02
CA ASP A 10 26.53 -6.95 0.18
C ASP A 10 25.86 -7.57 -1.07
N VAL A 11 24.87 -6.87 -1.64
CA VAL A 11 24.22 -7.29 -2.89
C VAL A 11 25.19 -7.27 -4.08
N ALA A 12 26.07 -6.27 -4.17
CA ALA A 12 27.06 -6.20 -5.23
C ALA A 12 28.04 -7.40 -5.17
N GLU A 13 28.47 -7.79 -3.97
CA GLU A 13 29.34 -8.96 -3.78
C GLU A 13 28.62 -10.28 -4.11
N ALA A 14 27.33 -10.39 -3.81
CA ALA A 14 26.55 -11.60 -4.08
C ALA A 14 26.15 -11.76 -5.56
N VAL A 15 25.67 -10.69 -6.19
CA VAL A 15 24.96 -10.76 -7.49
C VAL A 15 25.77 -10.12 -8.63
N LEU A 16 26.59 -9.13 -8.33
CA LEU A 16 27.42 -8.39 -9.30
C LEU A 16 28.92 -8.64 -9.07
N TYR A 17 29.29 -9.83 -8.62
CA TYR A 17 30.67 -10.22 -8.24
C TYR A 17 31.72 -10.04 -9.35
N PHE A 18 31.28 -9.89 -10.60
CA PHE A 18 32.12 -9.65 -11.77
C PHE A 18 32.38 -8.16 -12.07
N GLU A 19 31.65 -7.25 -11.42
CA GLU A 19 31.85 -5.79 -11.52
C GLU A 19 32.78 -5.29 -10.40
N ASP A 20 33.45 -4.16 -10.63
CA ASP A 20 34.11 -3.41 -9.55
C ASP A 20 33.07 -2.99 -8.49
N ARG A 21 33.35 -3.29 -7.22
CA ARG A 21 32.42 -3.10 -6.10
C ARG A 21 31.90 -1.66 -6.02
N ASP A 22 32.78 -0.67 -6.13
CA ASP A 22 32.39 0.74 -6.04
C ASP A 22 31.50 1.16 -7.22
N SER A 23 31.79 0.66 -8.41
CA SER A 23 30.95 0.85 -9.60
C SER A 23 29.58 0.20 -9.43
N ALA A 24 29.53 -1.05 -8.95
CA ALA A 24 28.30 -1.81 -8.72
C ALA A 24 27.40 -1.13 -7.68
N VAL A 25 27.97 -0.70 -6.55
CA VAL A 25 27.25 0.04 -5.50
C VAL A 25 26.66 1.35 -6.05
N LYS A 26 27.42 2.12 -6.83
CA LYS A 26 26.91 3.35 -7.48
C LYS A 26 25.76 3.05 -8.44
N LYS A 27 25.88 1.97 -9.22
CA LYS A 27 24.83 1.51 -10.16
C LYS A 27 23.55 1.13 -9.41
N LEU A 28 23.66 0.36 -8.34
CA LEU A 28 22.54 -0.06 -7.50
C LEU A 28 21.85 1.13 -6.83
N ARG A 29 22.60 2.06 -6.23
CA ARG A 29 22.03 3.29 -5.63
C ARG A 29 21.24 4.12 -6.65
N ARG A 30 21.74 4.23 -7.88
CA ARG A 30 21.02 4.94 -8.96
C ARG A 30 19.74 4.21 -9.37
N LYS A 31 19.77 2.88 -9.47
CA LYS A 31 18.56 2.08 -9.76
C LYS A 31 17.55 2.19 -8.62
N PHE A 32 17.99 2.13 -7.37
CA PHE A 32 17.14 2.30 -6.18
C PHE A 32 16.47 3.68 -6.15
N LYS A 33 17.22 4.75 -6.44
CA LYS A 33 16.64 6.10 -6.59
C LYS A 33 15.51 6.12 -7.62
N ARG A 34 15.73 5.53 -8.81
CA ARG A 34 14.70 5.44 -9.85
C ARG A 34 13.49 4.62 -9.43
N PHE A 35 13.68 3.58 -8.61
CA PHE A 35 12.59 2.79 -8.07
C PHE A 35 11.69 3.63 -7.16
N ILE A 36 12.29 4.37 -6.21
CA ILE A 36 11.56 5.27 -5.32
C ILE A 36 10.82 6.37 -6.11
N GLU A 37 11.51 7.00 -7.07
CA GLU A 37 10.90 8.04 -7.92
C GLU A 37 9.75 7.50 -8.78
N ALA A 38 9.85 6.26 -9.29
CA ALA A 38 8.76 5.62 -10.03
C ALA A 38 7.51 5.38 -9.16
N GLY A 39 7.68 5.26 -7.84
CA GLY A 39 6.59 5.19 -6.86
C GLY A 39 6.09 6.56 -6.40
N GLY A 40 6.58 7.67 -6.97
CA GLY A 40 6.26 9.03 -6.55
C GLY A 40 6.98 9.48 -5.28
N GLY A 41 7.91 8.68 -4.75
CA GLY A 41 8.67 9.00 -3.54
C GLY A 41 9.75 10.07 -3.78
N ASN A 42 10.06 10.82 -2.72
CA ASN A 42 11.12 11.83 -2.75
C ASN A 42 12.38 11.33 -2.02
N CYS A 43 13.38 10.89 -2.79
CA CYS A 43 14.66 10.43 -2.25
C CYS A 43 15.43 11.47 -1.42
N GLU A 44 15.19 12.77 -1.59
CA GLU A 44 15.88 13.78 -0.80
C GLU A 44 15.32 13.87 0.63
N LYS A 45 14.06 13.50 0.85
CA LYS A 45 13.48 13.39 2.21
C LYS A 45 13.98 12.17 2.98
N LEU A 46 14.49 11.16 2.29
CA LEU A 46 14.99 9.91 2.89
C LEU A 46 16.48 9.96 3.26
N LYS A 47 17.15 11.08 2.97
CA LYS A 47 18.58 11.25 3.24
C LYS A 47 18.80 12.05 4.50
N ASP A 48 19.88 11.71 5.22
CA ASP A 48 20.43 12.54 6.27
C ASP A 48 21.14 13.79 5.69
N ASP A 49 21.64 14.66 6.58
CA ASP A 49 22.42 15.85 6.23
C ASP A 49 23.68 15.55 5.40
N ASN A 50 24.17 14.30 5.45
CA ASN A 50 25.33 13.83 4.70
C ASN A 50 24.95 13.16 3.37
N GLY A 51 23.66 13.13 3.00
CA GLY A 51 23.16 12.54 1.76
C GLY A 51 23.06 11.01 1.77
N ASN A 52 23.08 10.37 2.94
CA ASN A 52 22.98 8.93 3.15
C ASN A 52 21.57 8.52 3.57
N MET A 53 21.13 7.37 3.07
CA MET A 53 19.88 6.73 3.49
C MET A 53 20.21 5.62 4.49
N TYR A 54 19.43 5.55 5.56
CA TYR A 54 19.56 4.54 6.61
C TYR A 54 18.23 3.82 6.80
N PHE A 55 18.33 2.53 7.11
CA PHE A 55 17.20 1.64 7.31
C PHE A 55 17.35 0.91 8.63
N ASP A 56 16.24 0.58 9.28
CA ASP A 56 16.26 -0.28 10.46
C ASP A 56 16.57 -1.73 10.09
N GLU A 57 17.03 -2.51 11.07
CA GLU A 57 17.43 -3.90 10.83
C GLU A 57 16.26 -4.74 10.29
N SER A 58 15.03 -4.43 10.71
CA SER A 58 13.81 -5.05 10.21
C SER A 58 13.54 -4.75 8.73
N GLU A 59 14.03 -3.63 8.20
CA GLU A 59 13.81 -3.21 6.81
C GLU A 59 14.88 -3.77 5.86
N VAL A 60 16.06 -4.13 6.38
CA VAL A 60 17.20 -4.60 5.59
C VAL A 60 16.84 -5.76 4.65
N PRO A 61 16.07 -6.79 5.06
CA PRO A 61 15.67 -7.87 4.16
C PRO A 61 14.93 -7.36 2.92
N LEU A 62 13.94 -6.48 3.10
CA LEU A 62 13.20 -5.87 2.00
C LEU A 62 14.12 -5.08 1.07
N ILE A 63 15.00 -4.24 1.62
CA ILE A 63 15.94 -3.43 0.84
C ILE A 63 16.90 -4.32 0.05
N LYS A 64 17.40 -5.40 0.66
CA LYS A 64 18.27 -6.39 0.01
C LYS A 64 17.55 -7.07 -1.15
N THR A 65 16.31 -7.54 -0.96
CA THR A 65 15.50 -8.15 -2.03
C THR A 65 15.25 -7.16 -3.18
N ILE A 66 14.86 -5.91 -2.89
CA ILE A 66 14.66 -4.88 -3.91
C ILE A 66 15.95 -4.64 -4.69
N LEU A 67 17.09 -4.48 -4.02
CA LEU A 67 18.37 -4.23 -4.67
C LEU A 67 18.82 -5.41 -5.54
N THR A 68 18.58 -6.65 -5.10
CA THR A 68 18.83 -7.86 -5.90
C THR A 68 17.97 -7.87 -7.17
N GLN A 69 16.66 -7.64 -7.06
CA GLN A 69 15.77 -7.57 -8.22
C GLN A 69 16.18 -6.46 -9.20
N LEU A 70 16.64 -5.32 -8.67
CA LEU A 70 17.17 -4.22 -9.47
C LEU A 70 18.51 -4.56 -10.12
N ALA A 71 19.37 -5.34 -9.47
CA ALA A 71 20.64 -5.80 -10.05
C ALA A 71 20.37 -6.65 -11.30
N GLU A 72 19.42 -7.58 -11.19
CA GLU A 72 19.06 -8.56 -12.22
C GLU A 72 18.05 -8.05 -13.25
N ASP A 73 17.50 -6.85 -13.05
CA ASP A 73 16.44 -6.25 -13.88
C ASP A 73 15.18 -7.15 -13.99
N ASN A 74 14.88 -7.87 -12.91
CA ASN A 74 13.79 -8.84 -12.79
C ASN A 74 12.84 -8.51 -11.62
N GLY A 75 11.93 -9.43 -11.28
CA GLY A 75 11.05 -9.30 -10.12
C GLY A 75 10.10 -8.10 -10.16
N PHE A 76 9.52 -7.79 -9.00
CA PHE A 76 8.66 -6.63 -8.81
C PHE A 76 9.40 -5.33 -9.13
N ALA A 77 10.56 -5.07 -8.50
CA ALA A 77 11.27 -3.80 -8.59
C ALA A 77 11.77 -3.50 -10.01
N GLY A 78 12.28 -4.52 -10.73
CA GLY A 78 12.71 -4.37 -12.12
C GLY A 78 11.54 -4.09 -13.07
N LYS A 79 10.39 -4.77 -12.89
CA LYS A 79 9.16 -4.49 -13.66
C LYS A 79 8.61 -3.11 -13.34
N PHE A 80 8.59 -2.72 -12.07
CA PHE A 80 8.05 -1.47 -11.57
C PHE A 80 8.74 -0.26 -12.21
N ILE A 81 10.08 -0.26 -12.30
CA ILE A 81 10.81 0.79 -13.03
C ILE A 81 10.50 0.74 -14.53
N LYS A 82 10.52 -0.45 -15.16
CA LYS A 82 10.34 -0.58 -16.62
C LYS A 82 8.97 -0.13 -17.10
N LYS A 83 7.93 -0.35 -16.28
CA LYS A 83 6.53 -0.04 -16.61
C LYS A 83 6.00 1.21 -15.90
N ASN A 84 6.88 2.04 -15.34
CA ASN A 84 6.53 3.28 -14.64
C ASN A 84 5.41 3.08 -13.60
N GLY A 85 5.57 2.06 -12.75
CA GLY A 85 4.63 1.72 -11.69
C GLY A 85 3.52 0.73 -12.07
N GLN A 86 3.33 0.39 -13.35
CA GLN A 86 2.30 -0.55 -13.77
C GLN A 86 2.76 -2.01 -13.66
N VAL A 87 2.45 -2.66 -12.53
CA VAL A 87 2.77 -4.07 -12.25
C VAL A 87 1.49 -4.90 -12.07
N ASP A 88 1.58 -6.23 -12.28
CA ASP A 88 0.49 -7.14 -11.89
C ASP A 88 0.53 -7.24 -10.37
N TYR A 89 -0.23 -6.36 -9.72
CA TYR A 89 -0.03 -6.04 -8.32
C TYR A 89 -0.14 -7.27 -7.42
N LEU A 90 -1.12 -8.14 -7.63
CA LEU A 90 -1.31 -9.32 -6.77
C LEU A 90 -0.15 -10.30 -6.89
N ASN A 91 0.17 -10.73 -8.12
CA ASN A 91 1.21 -11.73 -8.34
C ASN A 91 2.60 -11.17 -8.07
N ASP A 92 2.89 -9.95 -8.54
CA ASP A 92 4.21 -9.34 -8.39
C ASP A 92 4.50 -8.98 -6.92
N VAL A 93 3.51 -8.52 -6.14
CA VAL A 93 3.68 -8.27 -4.70
C VAL A 93 3.78 -9.58 -3.92
N HIS A 94 2.95 -10.59 -4.23
CA HIS A 94 3.05 -11.88 -3.57
C HIS A 94 4.45 -12.49 -3.75
N ASN A 95 4.98 -12.46 -4.97
CA ASN A 95 6.34 -12.94 -5.27
C ASN A 95 7.40 -12.11 -4.54
N LEU A 96 7.24 -10.78 -4.46
CA LEU A 96 8.15 -9.93 -3.67
C LEU A 96 8.17 -10.35 -2.20
N ILE A 97 7.01 -10.53 -1.57
CA ILE A 97 6.92 -10.95 -0.16
C ILE A 97 7.56 -12.32 0.01
N GLN A 98 7.33 -13.26 -0.90
CA GLN A 98 7.98 -14.57 -0.86
C GLN A 98 9.50 -14.48 -0.97
N GLU A 99 10.03 -13.66 -1.87
CA GLU A 99 11.48 -13.45 -1.99
C GLU A 99 12.09 -12.77 -0.74
N VAL A 100 11.32 -11.92 -0.05
CA VAL A 100 11.73 -11.37 1.25
C VAL A 100 11.78 -12.46 2.32
N ILE A 101 10.75 -13.33 2.38
CA ILE A 101 10.75 -14.51 3.27
C ILE A 101 11.98 -15.37 3.01
N ASP A 102 12.23 -15.74 1.75
CA ASP A 102 13.38 -16.55 1.36
C ASP A 102 14.71 -15.87 1.75
N THR A 103 14.79 -14.54 1.62
CA THR A 103 15.98 -13.76 2.04
C THR A 103 16.18 -13.84 3.56
N MET A 104 15.12 -13.68 4.33
CA MET A 104 15.18 -13.78 5.79
C MET A 104 15.52 -15.19 6.28
N GLU A 105 14.94 -16.23 5.66
CA GLU A 105 15.27 -17.63 5.97
C GLU A 105 16.75 -17.94 5.71
N ASN A 106 17.29 -17.48 4.57
CA ASN A 106 18.70 -17.68 4.22
C ASN A 106 19.66 -16.91 5.14
N ASP A 107 19.24 -15.74 5.63
CA ASP A 107 20.03 -14.94 6.59
C ASP A 107 19.86 -15.42 8.05
N GLY A 108 19.03 -16.45 8.29
CA GLY A 108 18.90 -17.12 9.59
C GLY A 108 17.96 -16.43 10.59
N TYR A 109 17.00 -15.63 10.11
CA TYR A 109 15.99 -15.00 10.97
C TYR A 109 15.03 -16.03 11.57
N GLU A 110 14.54 -15.75 12.76
CA GLU A 110 13.59 -16.63 13.46
C GLU A 110 12.18 -16.51 12.85
N GLU A 111 11.39 -17.59 12.93
CA GLU A 111 10.04 -17.66 12.33
C GLU A 111 9.12 -16.51 12.78
N ASN A 112 9.23 -16.07 14.03
CA ASN A 112 8.43 -14.98 14.56
C ASN A 112 8.80 -13.62 13.96
N GLU A 113 10.07 -13.39 13.63
CA GLU A 113 10.55 -12.17 12.99
C GLU A 113 10.10 -12.12 11.53
N ILE A 114 10.18 -13.26 10.83
CA ILE A 114 9.66 -13.41 9.47
C ILE A 114 8.16 -13.11 9.45
N LYS A 115 7.37 -13.69 10.36
CA LYS A 115 5.93 -13.42 10.45
C LYS A 115 5.62 -11.96 10.72
N ALA A 116 6.37 -11.31 11.61
CA ALA A 116 6.19 -9.89 11.88
C ALA A 116 6.43 -9.06 10.60
N ASN A 117 7.53 -9.32 9.89
CA ASN A 117 7.86 -8.62 8.65
C ASN A 117 6.80 -8.83 7.56
N VAL A 118 6.36 -10.08 7.37
CA VAL A 118 5.31 -10.42 6.39
C VAL A 118 4.01 -9.69 6.70
N ASN A 119 3.63 -9.58 7.98
CA ASN A 119 2.43 -8.83 8.36
C ASN A 119 2.57 -7.33 8.05
N THR A 120 3.74 -6.74 8.29
CA THR A 120 4.02 -5.34 7.94
C THR A 120 3.94 -5.13 6.42
N LEU A 121 4.53 -6.03 5.63
CA LEU A 121 4.45 -5.97 4.17
C LEU A 121 3.02 -6.18 3.65
N ASP A 122 2.28 -7.12 4.25
CA ASP A 122 0.87 -7.35 3.90
C ASP A 122 0.02 -6.10 4.12
N ARG A 123 0.24 -5.37 5.22
CA ARG A 123 -0.45 -4.10 5.47
C ARG A 123 -0.04 -3.01 4.49
N LEU A 124 1.26 -2.87 4.24
CA LEU A 124 1.80 -1.85 3.33
C LEU A 124 1.26 -2.01 1.91
N PHE A 125 1.20 -3.26 1.41
CA PHE A 125 0.69 -3.56 0.08
C PHE A 125 -0.80 -3.92 0.05
N GLN A 126 -1.45 -4.06 1.21
CA GLN A 126 -2.83 -4.54 1.34
C GLN A 126 -3.08 -5.85 0.58
N LEU A 127 -2.11 -6.78 0.59
CA LEU A 127 -2.13 -7.96 -0.27
C LEU A 127 -3.32 -8.87 0.07
N SER A 128 -3.53 -9.19 1.35
CA SER A 128 -4.64 -10.01 1.82
C SER A 128 -5.99 -9.42 1.43
N PHE A 129 -6.18 -8.12 1.65
CA PHE A 129 -7.41 -7.42 1.27
C PHE A 129 -7.67 -7.52 -0.24
N ARG A 130 -6.66 -7.25 -1.07
CA ARG A 130 -6.79 -7.32 -2.54
C ARG A 130 -7.02 -8.75 -3.02
N SER A 131 -6.40 -9.74 -2.37
CA SER A 131 -6.61 -11.16 -2.65
C SER A 131 -8.06 -11.58 -2.39
N GLU A 132 -8.66 -11.11 -1.30
CA GLU A 132 -10.07 -11.37 -1.01
C GLU A 132 -11.02 -10.74 -2.04
N ILE A 133 -10.74 -9.51 -2.50
CA ILE A 133 -11.51 -8.88 -3.59
C ILE A 133 -11.44 -9.71 -4.88
N GLU A 134 -10.25 -10.19 -5.26
CA GLU A 134 -10.07 -11.06 -6.42
C GLU A 134 -10.83 -12.40 -6.25
N ASN A 135 -10.84 -12.97 -5.05
CA ASN A 135 -11.63 -14.16 -4.75
C ASN A 135 -13.13 -13.90 -4.89
N CYS A 136 -13.64 -12.73 -4.48
CA CYS A 136 -15.02 -12.33 -4.73
C CYS A 136 -15.35 -12.30 -6.23
N HIS A 137 -14.48 -11.72 -7.07
CA HIS A 137 -14.67 -11.71 -8.52
C HIS A 137 -14.73 -13.13 -9.10
N LYS A 138 -13.81 -14.02 -8.69
CA LYS A 138 -13.80 -15.43 -9.10
C LYS A 138 -15.07 -16.16 -8.69
N LEU A 139 -15.64 -15.86 -7.51
CA LEU A 139 -16.91 -16.44 -7.07
C LEU A 139 -18.07 -15.98 -7.94
N VAL A 140 -18.12 -14.70 -8.31
CA VAL A 140 -19.13 -14.15 -9.24
C VAL A 140 -19.04 -14.85 -10.61
N ASP A 141 -17.84 -14.99 -11.15
CA ASP A 141 -17.61 -15.70 -12.41
C ASP A 141 -17.98 -17.19 -12.30
N GLY A 142 -17.61 -17.84 -11.20
CA GLY A 142 -17.97 -19.21 -10.90
C GLY A 142 -19.47 -19.44 -10.84
N ILE A 143 -20.23 -18.49 -10.27
CA ILE A 143 -21.70 -18.51 -10.29
C ILE A 143 -22.20 -18.46 -11.74
N ALA A 144 -21.67 -17.56 -12.57
CA ALA A 144 -22.08 -17.47 -13.98
C ALA A 144 -21.79 -18.77 -14.74
N LEU A 145 -20.61 -19.36 -14.55
CA LEU A 145 -20.23 -20.64 -15.15
C LEU A 145 -21.14 -21.78 -14.70
N ASN A 146 -21.50 -21.85 -13.42
CA ASN A 146 -22.39 -22.86 -12.87
C ASN A 146 -23.82 -22.75 -13.43
N LEU A 147 -24.22 -21.59 -13.94
CA LEU A 147 -25.53 -21.40 -14.57
C LEU A 147 -25.56 -21.86 -16.04
N MET A 148 -24.42 -21.97 -16.72
CA MET A 148 -24.33 -22.33 -18.15
C MET A 148 -25.10 -23.61 -18.54
N PRO A 149 -25.17 -24.68 -17.72
CA PRO A 149 -25.93 -25.89 -18.06
C PRO A 149 -27.46 -25.73 -17.96
N TYR A 150 -27.96 -24.69 -17.29
CA TYR A 150 -29.40 -24.52 -17.06
C TYR A 150 -30.11 -23.89 -18.27
N PRO A 151 -31.43 -24.09 -18.43
CA PRO A 151 -32.20 -23.35 -19.44
C PRO A 151 -32.11 -21.84 -19.22
N TYR A 152 -32.05 -21.06 -20.31
CA TYR A 152 -31.92 -19.61 -20.30
C TYR A 152 -32.85 -18.89 -19.30
N THR A 153 -34.12 -19.28 -19.24
CA THR A 153 -35.08 -18.66 -18.31
C THR A 153 -34.66 -18.85 -16.84
N TYR A 154 -34.14 -20.01 -16.48
CA TYR A 154 -33.62 -20.27 -15.12
C TYR A 154 -32.34 -19.48 -14.85
N GLN A 155 -31.44 -19.39 -15.83
CA GLN A 155 -30.24 -18.56 -15.73
C GLN A 155 -30.63 -17.10 -15.43
N MET A 156 -31.55 -16.55 -16.21
CA MET A 156 -31.99 -15.16 -16.06
C MET A 156 -32.67 -14.89 -14.72
N ILE A 157 -33.56 -15.77 -14.26
CA ILE A 157 -34.20 -15.64 -12.94
C ILE A 157 -33.14 -15.61 -11.84
N PHE A 158 -32.13 -16.50 -11.91
CA PHE A 158 -31.07 -16.55 -10.92
C PHE A 158 -30.22 -15.28 -10.95
N VAL A 159 -29.72 -14.88 -12.12
CA VAL A 159 -28.85 -13.69 -12.27
C VAL A 159 -29.58 -12.43 -11.81
N GLN A 160 -30.88 -12.28 -12.10
CA GLN A 160 -31.66 -11.14 -11.60
C GLN A 160 -31.71 -11.10 -10.07
N ARG A 161 -31.98 -12.24 -9.41
CA ARG A 161 -32.00 -12.30 -7.94
C ARG A 161 -30.63 -12.00 -7.34
N PHE A 162 -29.57 -12.53 -7.94
CA PHE A 162 -28.20 -12.27 -7.50
C PHE A 162 -27.81 -10.79 -7.69
N THR A 163 -28.23 -10.19 -8.81
CA THR A 163 -28.03 -8.75 -9.07
C THR A 163 -28.73 -7.89 -8.02
N GLU A 164 -29.97 -8.20 -7.66
CA GLU A 164 -30.69 -7.45 -6.61
C GLU A 164 -30.03 -7.60 -5.23
N PHE A 165 -29.48 -8.77 -4.92
CA PHE A 165 -28.65 -8.96 -3.73
C PHE A 165 -27.41 -8.05 -3.75
N LEU A 166 -26.63 -8.05 -4.83
CA LEU A 166 -25.45 -7.19 -4.96
C LEU A 166 -25.79 -5.69 -4.88
N LYS A 167 -26.89 -5.25 -5.50
CA LYS A 167 -27.36 -3.86 -5.40
C LYS A 167 -27.69 -3.46 -3.97
N LYS A 168 -28.31 -4.37 -3.20
CA LYS A 168 -28.63 -4.13 -1.79
C LYS A 168 -27.35 -3.98 -0.96
N GLU A 169 -26.40 -4.90 -1.11
CA GLU A 169 -25.11 -4.83 -0.41
C GLU A 169 -24.36 -3.56 -0.79
N PHE A 170 -24.30 -3.22 -2.08
CA PHE A 170 -23.71 -1.96 -2.55
C PHE A 170 -24.33 -0.73 -1.88
N ALA A 171 -25.66 -0.65 -1.83
CA ALA A 171 -26.35 0.47 -1.18
C ALA A 171 -26.04 0.56 0.32
N LEU A 172 -25.96 -0.58 1.01
CA LEU A 172 -25.58 -0.65 2.41
C LEU A 172 -24.15 -0.14 2.62
N THR A 173 -23.18 -0.67 1.88
CA THR A 173 -21.76 -0.29 2.01
C THR A 173 -21.54 1.18 1.70
N VAL A 174 -22.22 1.73 0.67
CA VAL A 174 -22.17 3.18 0.38
C VAL A 174 -22.73 3.98 1.55
N THR A 175 -23.87 3.57 2.11
CA THR A 175 -24.50 4.25 3.24
C THR A 175 -23.59 4.24 4.47
N GLU A 176 -23.02 3.08 4.82
CA GLU A 176 -22.08 2.94 5.93
C GLU A 176 -20.81 3.77 5.72
N ALA A 177 -20.26 3.76 4.50
CA ALA A 177 -19.11 4.60 4.17
C ALA A 177 -19.40 6.09 4.37
N ILE A 178 -20.57 6.56 3.92
CA ILE A 178 -21.03 7.94 4.12
C ILE A 178 -21.16 8.28 5.61
N PHE A 179 -21.84 7.42 6.39
CA PHE A 179 -22.04 7.65 7.82
C PHE A 179 -20.72 7.67 8.57
N ASN A 180 -19.88 6.65 8.39
CA ASN A 180 -18.59 6.54 9.07
C ASN A 180 -17.66 7.70 8.71
N THR A 181 -17.61 8.09 7.43
CA THR A 181 -16.79 9.23 6.98
C THR A 181 -17.32 10.55 7.56
N GLY A 182 -18.64 10.75 7.56
CA GLY A 182 -19.26 11.93 8.16
C GLY A 182 -19.07 12.02 9.68
N GLU A 183 -19.20 10.90 10.39
CA GLU A 183 -18.98 10.83 11.85
C GLU A 183 -17.51 11.06 12.21
N LEU A 184 -16.59 10.49 11.45
CA LEU A 184 -15.16 10.77 11.58
C LEU A 184 -14.88 12.26 11.36
N GLY A 185 -15.42 12.84 10.28
CA GLY A 185 -15.26 14.26 9.99
C GLY A 185 -15.80 15.18 11.10
N GLU A 186 -16.97 14.86 11.65
CA GLU A 186 -17.51 15.59 12.80
C GLU A 186 -16.63 15.48 14.05
N PHE A 187 -16.11 14.29 14.34
CA PHE A 187 -15.22 14.07 15.48
C PHE A 187 -13.95 14.91 15.35
N LEU A 188 -13.30 14.86 14.17
CA LEU A 188 -12.10 15.63 13.88
C LEU A 188 -12.35 17.14 13.97
N GLN A 189 -13.48 17.61 13.43
CA GLN A 189 -13.84 19.02 13.49
C GLN A 189 -14.11 19.49 14.92
N LYS A 190 -14.83 18.71 15.72
CA LYS A 190 -15.09 19.03 17.14
C LYS A 190 -13.81 19.06 17.96
N ALA A 191 -12.89 18.11 17.75
CA ALA A 191 -11.60 18.10 18.43
C ALA A 191 -10.78 19.37 18.11
N LYS A 192 -10.77 19.81 16.84
CA LYS A 192 -10.15 21.08 16.41
C LYS A 192 -10.81 22.30 17.06
N GLU A 193 -12.14 22.36 17.07
CA GLU A 193 -12.90 23.48 17.65
C GLU A 193 -12.71 23.61 19.17
N LEU A 194 -12.54 22.48 19.86
CA LEU A 194 -12.24 22.44 21.29
C LEU A 194 -10.77 22.74 21.61
N GLY A 195 -9.91 22.84 20.58
CA GLY A 195 -8.47 23.02 20.74
C GLY A 195 -7.78 21.80 21.35
N GLU A 196 -8.38 20.61 21.20
CA GLU A 196 -7.80 19.34 21.66
C GLU A 196 -6.71 18.85 20.71
N ILE A 197 -6.83 19.20 19.42
CA ILE A 197 -5.85 18.92 18.37
C ILE A 197 -5.65 20.17 17.50
N ASP A 198 -4.41 20.42 17.08
CA ASP A 198 -4.08 21.45 16.09
C ASP A 198 -4.12 20.84 14.68
N ASP A 199 -3.68 19.58 14.55
CA ASP A 199 -3.67 18.81 13.30
C ASP A 199 -4.29 17.42 13.49
N VAL A 200 -4.82 16.83 12.42
CA VAL A 200 -5.42 15.49 12.47
C VAL A 200 -4.36 14.43 12.85
N SER A 201 -3.10 14.65 12.47
CA SER A 201 -1.98 13.79 12.80
C SER A 201 -1.67 13.70 14.29
N ASP A 202 -2.16 14.65 15.11
CA ASP A 202 -2.04 14.60 16.57
C ASP A 202 -2.77 13.38 17.17
N LEU A 203 -3.73 12.80 16.44
CA LEU A 203 -4.50 11.61 16.85
C LEU A 203 -3.84 10.29 16.45
N TYR A 204 -2.77 10.31 15.66
CA TYR A 204 -2.23 9.11 15.01
C TYR A 204 -1.14 8.41 15.80
N GLY A 205 -0.78 8.96 16.96
CA GLY A 205 0.33 8.48 17.77
C GLY A 205 1.66 9.12 17.34
N ASP A 206 2.76 8.64 17.92
CA ASP A 206 4.09 9.14 17.60
C ASP A 206 4.44 8.88 16.13
N LYS A 207 5.30 9.73 15.54
CA LYS A 207 5.66 9.65 14.11
C LYS A 207 6.23 8.29 13.69
N ASP A 208 6.80 7.55 14.65
CA ASP A 208 7.46 6.26 14.45
C ASP A 208 6.53 5.06 14.72
N ASP A 209 5.24 5.30 15.06
CA ASP A 209 4.26 4.22 15.19
C ASP A 209 3.79 3.75 13.81
N GLU A 210 3.95 2.46 13.51
CA GLU A 210 3.51 1.84 12.26
C GLU A 210 2.02 2.11 11.99
N ILE A 211 1.21 2.15 13.05
CA ILE A 211 -0.24 2.42 12.97
C ILE A 211 -0.50 3.87 12.54
N ALA A 212 0.37 4.81 12.90
CA ALA A 212 0.22 6.21 12.48
C ALA A 212 0.26 6.37 10.97
N SER A 213 1.12 5.57 10.30
CA SER A 213 1.23 5.57 8.84
C SER A 213 -0.04 5.03 8.17
N GLU A 214 -0.67 4.00 8.75
CA GLU A 214 -1.93 3.42 8.27
C GLU A 214 -3.08 4.43 8.36
N TYR A 215 -3.16 5.20 9.45
CA TYR A 215 -4.18 6.26 9.59
C TYR A 215 -4.01 7.39 8.57
N ARG A 216 -2.77 7.81 8.28
CA ARG A 216 -2.51 8.80 7.22
C ARG A 216 -2.91 8.27 5.85
N GLN A 217 -2.62 7.00 5.56
CA GLN A 217 -3.01 6.37 4.29
C GLN A 217 -4.53 6.22 4.17
N ARG A 218 -5.22 5.85 5.25
CA ARG A 218 -6.68 5.83 5.32
C ARG A 218 -7.25 7.20 4.97
N ASP A 219 -6.76 8.26 5.62
CA ASP A 219 -7.26 9.62 5.39
C ASP A 219 -7.03 10.11 3.97
N ALA A 220 -5.85 9.86 3.40
CA ALA A 220 -5.58 10.15 2.01
C ALA A 220 -6.56 9.42 1.09
N SER A 221 -6.85 8.15 1.39
CA SER A 221 -7.81 7.33 0.65
C SER A 221 -9.25 7.83 0.79
N VAL A 222 -9.64 8.33 1.98
CA VAL A 222 -10.94 8.99 2.23
C VAL A 222 -11.06 10.25 1.41
N VAL A 223 -10.04 11.11 1.39
CA VAL A 223 -10.03 12.34 0.58
C VAL A 223 -10.15 12.00 -0.91
N GLU A 224 -9.39 11.04 -1.40
CA GLU A 224 -9.45 10.59 -2.80
C GLU A 224 -10.84 10.06 -3.15
N PHE A 225 -11.44 9.23 -2.27
CA PHE A 225 -12.81 8.74 -2.43
C PHE A 225 -13.82 9.88 -2.51
N LEU A 226 -13.77 10.86 -1.61
CA LEU A 226 -14.68 12.01 -1.61
C LEU A 226 -14.49 12.90 -2.86
N MET A 227 -13.26 13.02 -3.36
CA MET A 227 -12.99 13.73 -4.62
C MET A 227 -13.58 13.01 -5.84
N MET A 228 -13.54 11.67 -5.86
CA MET A 228 -14.15 10.87 -6.93
C MET A 228 -15.68 10.82 -6.87
N HIS A 229 -16.28 11.10 -5.71
CA HIS A 229 -17.72 11.04 -5.47
C HIS A 229 -18.29 12.37 -4.95
N PRO A 230 -18.46 13.40 -5.80
CA PRO A 230 -18.88 14.74 -5.38
C PRO A 230 -20.18 14.80 -4.58
N GLU A 231 -21.17 13.98 -4.90
CA GLU A 231 -22.45 13.97 -4.18
C GLU A 231 -22.30 13.50 -2.72
N ILE A 232 -21.37 12.56 -2.47
CA ILE A 232 -21.04 12.10 -1.12
C ILE A 232 -20.28 13.21 -0.38
N ARG A 233 -19.30 13.82 -1.04
CA ARG A 233 -18.54 14.94 -0.49
C ARG A 233 -19.47 16.07 -0.06
N ASP A 234 -20.36 16.52 -0.93
CA ASP A 234 -21.25 17.63 -0.67
C ASP A 234 -22.17 17.34 0.54
N TYR A 235 -22.61 16.09 0.71
CA TYR A 235 -23.34 15.66 1.92
C TYR A 235 -22.48 15.72 3.19
N VAL A 236 -21.25 15.19 3.14
CA VAL A 236 -20.32 15.20 4.27
C VAL A 236 -19.98 16.63 4.68
N GLU A 237 -19.65 17.51 3.73
CA GLU A 237 -19.35 18.92 3.98
C GLU A 237 -20.57 19.67 4.55
N ALA A 238 -21.77 19.39 4.05
CA ALA A 238 -22.99 19.99 4.58
C ALA A 238 -23.29 19.53 6.01
N LYS A 239 -23.01 18.27 6.34
CA LYS A 239 -23.21 17.70 7.68
C LYS A 239 -22.19 18.26 8.69
N VAL A 240 -20.92 18.32 8.31
CA VAL A 240 -19.83 18.78 9.18
C VAL A 240 -19.73 20.31 9.24
N GLY A 241 -20.20 21.02 8.19
CA GLY A 241 -20.21 22.48 8.11
C GLY A 241 -18.92 23.12 7.62
N VAL A 242 -17.95 22.32 7.17
CA VAL A 242 -16.66 22.76 6.61
C VAL A 242 -16.25 21.87 5.43
N THR A 243 -15.36 22.39 4.58
CA THR A 243 -14.86 21.67 3.40
C THR A 243 -13.95 20.50 3.79
N ILE A 244 -13.91 19.44 2.97
CA ILE A 244 -13.08 18.26 3.24
C ILE A 244 -11.60 18.60 3.43
N ASP A 245 -11.08 19.59 2.69
CA ASP A 245 -9.70 20.08 2.78
C ASP A 245 -9.37 20.71 4.14
N LYS A 246 -10.38 21.14 4.91
CA LYS A 246 -10.20 21.67 6.27
C LYS A 246 -10.32 20.58 7.32
N ILE A 247 -11.15 19.57 7.06
CA ILE A 247 -11.35 18.43 7.96
C ILE A 247 -10.10 17.57 7.96
N TRP A 248 -9.73 17.05 6.79
CA TRP A 248 -8.61 16.12 6.56
C TRP A 248 -7.37 16.82 6.02
N LYS A 249 -7.14 18.08 6.40
CA LYS A 249 -5.92 18.80 6.00
C LYS A 249 -4.71 18.00 6.48
N LEU A 250 -4.08 17.27 5.57
CA LEU A 250 -2.79 16.63 5.80
C LEU A 250 -1.77 17.66 5.33
N ASP A 251 -1.13 18.37 6.26
CA ASP A 251 0.01 19.19 5.88
C ASP A 251 1.05 18.26 5.24
N SER A 252 1.40 18.59 3.99
CA SER A 252 2.30 17.80 3.16
C SER A 252 3.73 18.13 3.55
N ASP A 253 4.15 17.61 4.71
CA ASP A 253 5.54 17.69 5.17
C ASP A 253 6.46 16.68 4.48
#